data_AF-A0AAD4ZDC7-F1
#
_entry.id   AF-A0AAD4ZDC7-F1
#
_cell.length_a   1.000
_cell.length_b   1.000
_cell.length_c   1.000
_cell.angle_alpha   90.00
_cell.angle_beta   90.00
_cell.angle_gamma   90.00
#
_symmetry.space_group_name_H-M   'P 1'
#
loop_
_entity.id
_entity.type
_entity.pdbx_description
1 polymer ?
#
loop_
_entity_poly.entity_id
_entity_poly.type
_entity_poly.pdbx_seq_one_letter_code
_entity_poly.pdbx_strand_id
1 'polypeptide(L)'
;MPFNRTSFPAGFVFGAGSAAYQSEGAALTHGRGLKKISDRSNGDVANDFYHHYREDVKLIKKIGLDSFRFSISWPRILPKQLKVE
;
A
#
# COMPACT_ATOMS: atom_id res chain seq x y z
N MET A 1 -23.74 11.90 13.38
CA MET A 1 -22.89 10.71 13.63
C MET A 1 -22.77 10.56 15.14
N PRO A 2 -23.18 9.42 15.72
CA PRO A 2 -23.19 9.22 17.18
C PRO A 2 -21.79 9.09 17.81
N PHE A 3 -20.74 8.99 17.01
CA PHE A 3 -19.35 8.91 17.47
C PHE A 3 -18.50 9.98 16.79
N ASN A 4 -17.50 10.49 17.51
CA ASN A 4 -16.49 11.40 16.98
C ASN A 4 -15.13 11.12 17.65
N ARG A 5 -14.08 11.89 17.33
CA ARG A 5 -12.72 11.66 17.84
C ARG A 5 -12.60 11.73 19.36
N THR A 6 -13.45 12.50 20.06
CA THR A 6 -13.45 12.59 21.53
C THR A 6 -14.09 11.38 22.21
N SER A 7 -14.74 10.51 21.44
CA SER A 7 -15.25 9.22 21.93
C SER A 7 -14.15 8.18 22.16
N PHE A 8 -12.89 8.49 21.83
CA PHE A 8 -11.73 7.60 21.95
C PHE A 8 -10.70 8.19 22.92
N PRO A 9 -9.83 7.37 23.55
CA PRO A 9 -8.78 7.85 24.43
C PRO A 9 -7.89 8.91 23.78
N ALA A 10 -7.37 9.84 24.59
CA ALA A 10 -6.38 10.79 24.11
C ALA A 10 -5.16 10.05 23.55
N GLY A 11 -4.71 10.46 22.36
CA GLY A 11 -3.60 9.80 21.65
C GLY A 11 -4.00 8.57 20.83
N PHE A 12 -5.29 8.22 20.74
CA PHE A 12 -5.74 7.16 19.83
C PHE A 12 -5.40 7.52 18.37
N VAL A 13 -4.72 6.59 17.69
CA VAL A 13 -4.24 6.77 16.32
C VAL A 13 -5.28 6.25 15.34
N PHE A 14 -5.80 7.11 14.48
CA PHE A 14 -6.59 6.70 13.33
C PHE A 14 -5.71 6.67 12.08
N GLY A 15 -5.80 5.58 11.31
CA GLY A 15 -5.00 5.45 10.10
C GLY A 15 -5.68 4.62 9.02
N ALA A 16 -5.03 4.60 7.86
CA ALA A 16 -5.38 3.75 6.75
C ALA A 16 -4.26 2.73 6.48
N GLY A 17 -4.61 1.61 5.84
CA GLY A 17 -3.68 0.52 5.54
C GLY A 17 -3.69 0.13 4.06
N SER A 18 -2.52 -0.12 3.47
CA SER A 18 -2.38 -0.73 2.15
C SER A 18 -1.35 -1.88 2.14
N ALA A 19 -1.30 -2.61 1.03
CA ALA A 19 -0.24 -3.58 0.75
C ALA A 19 0.34 -3.37 -0.64
N ALA A 20 1.65 -3.59 -0.77
CA ALA A 20 2.46 -3.23 -1.94
C ALA A 20 1.87 -3.77 -3.24
N TYR A 21 1.52 -5.06 -3.30
CA TYR A 21 0.97 -5.65 -4.53
C TYR A 21 -0.42 -5.13 -4.89
N GLN A 22 -1.18 -4.64 -3.91
CA GLN A 22 -2.54 -4.12 -4.13
C GLN A 22 -2.53 -2.66 -4.55
N SER A 23 -1.49 -1.89 -4.19
CA SER A 23 -1.46 -0.44 -4.40
C SER A 23 -0.35 0.06 -5.33
N GLU A 24 0.87 -0.50 -5.27
CA GLU A 24 2.04 0.08 -5.94
C GLU A 24 1.94 0.09 -7.46
N GLY A 25 1.54 -1.01 -8.08
CA GLY A 25 1.74 -1.20 -9.52
C GLY A 25 3.22 -1.36 -9.87
N ALA A 26 3.60 -0.91 -11.07
CA ALA A 26 4.96 -0.95 -11.59
C ALA A 26 5.62 -2.34 -11.42
N ALA A 27 4.88 -3.39 -11.76
CA ALA A 27 5.29 -4.78 -11.51
C ALA A 27 6.45 -5.25 -12.42
N LEU A 28 6.49 -4.75 -13.66
CA LEU A 28 7.48 -5.14 -14.67
C LEU A 28 8.84 -4.48 -14.47
N THR A 29 8.92 -3.37 -13.72
CA THR A 29 10.20 -2.71 -13.46
C THR A 29 11.16 -3.61 -12.68
N HIS A 30 10.66 -4.64 -11.98
CA HIS A 30 11.46 -5.55 -11.13
C HIS A 30 10.97 -7.02 -11.17
N GLY A 31 10.38 -7.48 -12.28
CA GLY A 31 10.15 -8.92 -12.54
C GLY A 31 9.18 -9.64 -11.59
N ARG A 32 7.97 -9.09 -11.35
CA ARG A 32 6.94 -9.76 -10.53
C ARG A 32 6.02 -10.66 -11.37
N GLY A 33 5.81 -11.90 -10.91
CA GLY A 33 4.93 -12.88 -11.55
C GLY A 33 3.43 -12.71 -11.23
N LEU A 34 2.58 -13.19 -12.13
CA LEU A 34 1.11 -13.10 -12.10
C LEU A 34 0.50 -13.92 -10.93
N LYS A 35 -0.53 -13.38 -10.27
CA LYS A 35 -1.36 -14.12 -9.30
C LYS A 35 -2.75 -14.42 -9.87
N LYS A 36 -3.39 -15.49 -9.37
CA LYS A 36 -4.77 -15.89 -9.67
C LYS A 36 -5.76 -14.90 -9.05
N ILE A 37 -6.31 -13.98 -9.84
CA ILE A 37 -7.49 -13.16 -9.47
C ILE A 37 -8.72 -13.70 -10.23
N SER A 38 -9.89 -13.69 -9.61
CA SER A 38 -11.14 -14.25 -10.17
C SER A 38 -11.58 -13.60 -11.47
N ASP A 39 -11.36 -12.29 -11.60
CA ASP A 39 -11.64 -11.50 -12.81
C ASP A 39 -10.47 -11.51 -13.81
N ARG A 40 -9.40 -12.24 -13.51
CA ARG A 40 -8.15 -12.30 -14.28
C ARG A 40 -7.41 -10.96 -14.41
N SER A 41 -7.75 -9.96 -13.59
CA SER A 41 -6.96 -8.74 -13.46
C SER A 41 -5.60 -9.03 -12.80
N ASN A 42 -4.72 -8.03 -12.79
CA ASN A 42 -3.40 -8.14 -12.17
C ASN A 42 -3.00 -6.83 -11.45
N GLY A 43 -1.92 -6.90 -10.69
CA GLY A 43 -1.33 -5.76 -9.99
C GLY A 43 -0.26 -5.02 -10.80
N ASP A 44 -0.27 -5.09 -12.13
CA ASP A 44 0.80 -4.48 -12.94
C ASP A 44 0.78 -2.95 -12.86
N VAL A 45 -0.42 -2.37 -12.83
CA VAL A 45 -0.66 -0.93 -12.64
C VAL A 45 -1.27 -0.63 -11.26
N ALA A 46 -2.21 -1.46 -10.79
CA ALA A 46 -2.95 -1.22 -9.54
C ALA A 46 -3.51 0.22 -9.46
N ASN A 47 -3.30 0.94 -8.36
CA ASN A 47 -3.66 2.36 -8.22
C ASN A 47 -2.48 3.30 -8.58
N ASP A 48 -1.39 2.75 -9.10
CA ASP A 48 -0.15 3.45 -9.43
C ASP A 48 0.46 4.27 -8.27
N PHE A 49 0.29 3.77 -7.03
CA PHE A 49 0.83 4.40 -5.82
C PHE A 49 2.37 4.56 -5.91
N TYR A 50 3.06 3.72 -6.68
CA TYR A 50 4.51 3.84 -6.88
C TYR A 50 4.92 5.21 -7.44
N HIS A 51 4.14 5.75 -8.39
CA HIS A 51 4.42 7.07 -8.98
C HIS A 51 3.69 8.20 -8.25
N HIS A 52 2.53 7.91 -7.65
CA HIS A 52 1.63 8.91 -7.06
C HIS A 52 1.62 8.98 -5.52
N TYR A 53 2.58 8.32 -4.85
CA TYR A 53 2.62 8.26 -3.37
C TYR A 53 2.60 9.64 -2.71
N ARG A 54 3.14 10.68 -3.37
CA ARG A 54 3.18 12.05 -2.82
C ARG A 54 1.78 12.66 -2.78
N GLU A 55 0.99 12.46 -3.84
CA GLU A 55 -0.40 12.89 -3.93
C GLU A 55 -1.25 12.13 -2.91
N ASP A 56 -1.06 10.82 -2.81
CA ASP A 56 -1.81 9.97 -1.90
C ASP A 56 -1.53 10.30 -0.42
N VAL A 57 -0.27 10.56 -0.05
CA VAL A 57 0.08 11.00 1.31
C VAL A 57 -0.54 12.37 1.64
N LYS A 58 -0.61 13.29 0.66
CA LYS A 58 -1.31 14.57 0.85
C LYS A 58 -2.80 14.36 1.10
N LEU A 59 -3.44 13.43 0.39
CA LEU A 59 -4.85 13.09 0.58
C LEU A 59 -5.10 12.48 1.96
N ILE A 60 -4.27 11.54 2.40
CA ILE A 60 -4.33 10.95 3.74
C ILE A 60 -4.25 12.04 4.82
N LYS A 61 -3.33 13.01 4.64
CA LYS A 61 -3.22 14.14 5.56
C LYS A 61 -4.44 15.04 5.53
N LYS A 62 -5.00 15.31 4.35
CA LYS A 62 -6.21 16.14 4.17
C LYS A 62 -7.45 15.50 4.80
N ILE A 63 -7.56 14.17 4.80
CA ILE A 63 -8.63 13.41 5.47
C ILE A 63 -8.53 13.53 7.00
N GLY A 64 -7.35 13.85 7.53
CA GLY A 64 -7.12 13.99 8.97
C GLY A 64 -6.73 12.69 9.67
N LEU A 65 -6.09 11.77 8.93
CA LEU A 65 -5.52 10.55 9.51
C LEU A 65 -4.18 10.84 10.18
N ASP A 66 -3.93 10.13 11.27
CA ASP A 66 -2.74 10.25 12.10
C ASP A 66 -1.62 9.32 11.62
N SER A 67 -1.97 8.19 11.00
CA SER A 67 -1.00 7.23 10.48
C SER A 67 -1.41 6.64 9.12
N PHE A 68 -0.40 6.19 8.38
CA PHE A 68 -0.57 5.39 7.19
C PHE A 68 0.33 4.17 7.25
N ARG A 69 -0.27 2.98 7.22
CA ARG A 69 0.43 1.71 7.23
C ARG A 69 0.51 1.17 5.81
N PHE A 70 1.69 0.80 5.36
CA PHE A 70 1.88 0.10 4.09
C PHE A 70 2.92 -1.01 4.26
N SER A 71 2.91 -2.00 3.35
CA SER A 71 3.94 -3.04 3.31
C SER A 71 5.01 -2.67 2.29
N ILE A 72 6.26 -3.07 2.52
CA ILE A 72 7.35 -2.93 1.55
C ILE A 72 7.37 -4.17 0.65
N SER A 73 7.47 -4.00 -0.67
CA SER A 73 7.58 -5.16 -1.56
C SER A 73 8.96 -5.81 -1.52
N TRP A 74 9.00 -7.05 -1.03
CA TRP A 74 10.23 -7.86 -0.97
C TRP A 74 10.97 -7.99 -2.31
N PRO A 75 10.30 -8.22 -3.47
CA PRO A 75 10.98 -8.26 -4.77
C PRO A 75 11.68 -6.95 -5.18
N ARG A 76 11.33 -5.79 -4.58
CA ARG A 76 12.06 -4.54 -4.80
C ARG A 76 13.32 -4.45 -3.93
N ILE A 77 13.30 -5.07 -2.74
CA ILE A 77 14.45 -5.09 -1.82
C ILE A 77 15.46 -6.16 -2.22
N LEU A 78 14.98 -7.36 -2.55
CA LEU A 78 15.78 -8.51 -2.97
C LEU A 78 15.16 -9.10 -4.26
N PRO A 79 15.49 -8.53 -5.44
CA PRO A 79 14.91 -8.94 -6.71
C PRO A 79 15.35 -10.33 -7.19
N LYS A 80 16.51 -10.81 -6.71
CA LYS A 80 16.98 -12.18 -6.93
C LYS A 80 16.74 -12.96 -5.65
N GLN A 81 15.99 -14.07 -5.74
CA GLN A 81 15.95 -15.02 -4.62
C GLN A 81 17.37 -15.50 -4.34
N LEU A 82 17.75 -15.48 -3.05
CA LEU A 82 18.95 -16.16 -2.60
C LEU A 82 18.79 -17.63 -2.97
N LYS A 83 19.56 -18.09 -3.96
CA LYS A 83 19.76 -19.53 -4.14
C LYS A 83 20.56 -19.97 -2.92
N VAL A 84 19.87 -20.63 -1.98
CA VAL A 84 20.57 -21.40 -0.94
C VAL A 84 20.97 -22.69 -1.64
N GLU A 85 22.26 -22.81 -1.93
CA GLU A 85 22.89 -24.07 -2.35
C GLU A 85 22.97 -25.04 -1.17
#